data_AF-A0A3A8LDA5-F1
#
_entry.id   AF-A0A3A8LDA5-F1
#
_cell.length_a   1.000
_cell.length_b   1.000
_cell.length_c   1.000
_cell.angle_alpha   90.00
_cell.angle_beta   90.00
_cell.angle_gamma   90.00
#
_symmetry.space_group_name_H-M   'P 1'
#
loop_
_entity.id
_entity.type
_entity.pdbx_description
1 polymer ?
#
loop_
_entity_poly.entity_id
_entity_poly.type
_entity_poly.pdbx_seq_one_letter_code
_entity_poly.pdbx_strand_id
1 'polypeptide(L)'
;MPVLRHAFLLNAVQELGRSVSAILRTRASWEECLGLIRETCTASLGMEFETLTRFDARSVVGLFTHPEQARILARLVDERARLFEAHGRYAEALEDSVYAGQLLACSRARFGLPRDARAADVLEREAGTPSPLG
;
A
#
# COMPACT_ATOMS: atom_id res chain seq x y z
N MET A 1 -18.41 -17.62 9.40
CA MET A 1 -18.28 -16.15 9.44
C MET A 1 -16.96 -15.64 8.84
N PRO A 2 -16.79 -15.60 7.50
CA PRO A 2 -15.57 -15.10 6.84
C PRO A 2 -15.66 -13.63 6.37
N VAL A 3 -16.87 -13.10 6.15
CA VAL A 3 -17.10 -11.77 5.55
C VAL A 3 -16.65 -10.61 6.46
N LEU A 4 -16.76 -10.79 7.78
CA LEU A 4 -16.38 -9.77 8.78
C LEU A 4 -14.86 -9.54 8.85
N ARG A 5 -14.03 -10.60 8.67
CA ARG A 5 -12.57 -10.47 8.69
C ARG A 5 -12.02 -9.73 7.48
N HIS A 6 -12.59 -9.96 6.30
CA HIS A 6 -12.18 -9.29 5.08
C HIS A 6 -12.56 -7.80 5.10
N ALA A 7 -13.76 -7.47 5.57
CA ALA A 7 -14.19 -6.08 5.77
C ALA A 7 -13.33 -5.35 6.81
N PHE A 8 -12.90 -6.04 7.87
CA PHE A 8 -12.01 -5.45 8.88
C PHE A 8 -10.62 -5.13 8.32
N LEU A 9 -10.05 -6.02 7.50
CA LEU A 9 -8.76 -5.78 6.84
C LEU A 9 -8.86 -4.67 5.78
N LEU A 10 -9.93 -4.60 5.01
CA LEU A 10 -10.17 -3.52 4.05
C LEU A 10 -10.40 -2.17 4.73
N ASN A 11 -11.16 -2.14 5.84
CA ASN A 11 -11.29 -0.94 6.65
C ASN A 11 -9.96 -0.53 7.29
N ALA A 12 -9.15 -1.49 7.76
CA ALA A 12 -7.82 -1.20 8.26
C ALA A 12 -6.93 -0.63 7.15
N VAL A 13 -6.94 -1.19 5.94
CA VAL A 13 -6.20 -0.66 4.77
C VAL A 13 -6.68 0.75 4.40
N GLN A 14 -7.98 1.02 4.44
CA GLN A 14 -8.55 2.34 4.14
C GLN A 14 -8.27 3.37 5.24
N GLU A 15 -8.40 3.00 6.51
CA GLU A 15 -8.07 3.86 7.66
C GLU A 15 -6.56 4.12 7.75
N LEU A 16 -5.72 3.16 7.38
CA LEU A 16 -4.28 3.36 7.22
C LEU A 16 -3.97 4.31 6.05
N GLY A 17 -4.63 4.13 4.91
CA GLY A 17 -4.51 5.04 3.77
C GLY A 17 -4.91 6.47 4.12
N ARG A 18 -5.96 6.66 4.94
CA ARG A 18 -6.40 7.98 5.43
C ARG A 18 -5.43 8.57 6.45
N SER A 19 -4.97 7.75 7.41
CA SER A 19 -4.10 8.21 8.50
C SER A 19 -2.73 8.64 7.98
N VAL A 20 -2.10 7.83 7.10
CA VAL A 20 -0.78 8.16 6.53
C VAL A 20 -0.85 9.36 5.57
N SER A 21 -1.92 9.46 4.78
CA SER A 21 -2.14 10.65 3.91
C SER A 21 -2.41 11.94 4.72
N ALA A 22 -2.95 11.84 5.93
CA ALA A 22 -3.15 12.99 6.82
C ALA A 22 -1.81 13.45 7.44
N ILE A 23 -0.93 12.50 7.79
CA ILE A 23 0.39 12.76 8.38
C ILE A 23 1.30 13.56 7.44
N LEU A 24 1.30 13.24 6.14
CA LEU A 24 2.10 13.97 5.14
C LEU A 24 1.58 15.38 4.82
N ARG A 25 0.34 15.71 5.22
CA ARG A 25 -0.22 17.07 5.10
C ARG A 25 0.07 17.96 6.32
N THR A 26 0.48 17.37 7.43
CA THR A 26 0.99 18.08 8.60
C THR A 26 2.50 18.34 8.44
N ARG A 27 3.00 19.45 8.99
CA ARG A 27 4.45 19.77 9.10
C ARG A 27 5.17 18.83 10.08
N ALA A 28 4.85 17.54 10.08
CA ALA A 28 5.53 16.55 10.87
C ALA A 28 6.98 16.44 10.39
N SER A 29 7.90 16.26 11.34
CA SER A 29 9.30 16.04 11.03
C SER A 29 9.48 14.70 10.31
N TRP A 30 10.57 14.60 9.55
CA TRP A 30 11.01 13.36 8.91
C TRP A 30 10.96 12.14 9.86
N GLU A 31 11.46 12.32 11.09
CA GLU A 31 11.54 11.25 12.09
C GLU A 31 10.17 10.80 12.60
N GLU A 32 9.23 11.73 12.80
CA GLU A 32 7.86 11.40 13.21
C GLU A 32 7.14 10.61 12.11
N CYS A 33 7.25 11.04 10.85
CA CYS A 33 6.67 10.34 9.71
C CYS A 33 7.23 8.92 9.57
N LEU A 34 8.55 8.75 9.69
CA LEU A 34 9.16 7.42 9.68
C LEU A 34 8.75 6.58 10.89
N GLY A 35 8.65 7.17 12.08
CA GLY A 35 8.17 6.50 13.29
C GLY A 35 6.77 5.92 13.10
N LEU A 36 5.87 6.69 12.50
CA LEU A 36 4.50 6.26 12.22
C LEU A 36 4.44 5.14 11.17
N ILE A 37 5.30 5.18 10.15
CA ILE A 37 5.43 4.08 9.17
C ILE A 37 5.85 2.78 9.87
N ARG A 38 6.86 2.85 10.75
CA ARG A 38 7.36 1.70 11.52
C ARG A 38 6.29 1.13 12.44
N GLU A 39 5.66 1.98 13.24
CA GLU A 39 4.59 1.60 14.16
C GLU A 39 3.43 0.93 13.41
N THR A 40 3.01 1.53 12.31
CA THR A 40 1.96 0.99 11.44
C THR A 40 2.32 -0.39 10.88
N CYS A 41 3.56 -0.56 10.42
CA CYS A 41 4.05 -1.83 9.90
C CYS A 41 3.98 -2.92 10.98
N THR A 42 4.49 -2.63 12.17
CA THR A 42 4.47 -3.57 13.30
C THR A 42 3.04 -3.87 13.74
N ALA A 43 2.17 -2.87 13.85
CA ALA A 43 0.77 -3.06 14.25
C ALA A 43 -0.03 -3.88 13.23
N SER A 44 0.23 -3.69 11.93
CA SER A 44 -0.56 -4.31 10.86
C SER A 44 -0.02 -5.67 10.41
N LEU A 45 1.31 -5.84 10.40
CA LEU A 45 1.98 -7.01 9.84
C LEU A 45 2.71 -7.83 10.91
N GLY A 46 2.86 -7.32 12.14
CA GLY A 46 3.61 -7.99 13.21
C GLY A 46 5.12 -8.06 12.97
N MET A 47 5.64 -7.28 12.00
CA MET A 47 7.03 -7.31 11.56
C MET A 47 7.56 -5.91 11.36
N GLU A 48 8.85 -5.71 11.68
CA GLU A 48 9.52 -4.43 11.50
C GLU A 48 9.67 -4.06 10.02
N PHE A 49 9.42 -2.79 9.72
CA PHE A 49 9.47 -2.26 8.36
C PHE A 49 10.86 -2.38 7.72
N GLU A 50 11.91 -2.07 8.48
CA GLU A 50 13.31 -2.18 8.07
C GLU A 50 13.70 -3.62 7.75
N THR A 51 13.17 -4.58 8.49
CA THR A 51 13.43 -6.00 8.23
C THR A 51 12.78 -6.41 6.92
N LEU A 52 11.51 -6.05 6.70
CA LEU A 52 10.80 -6.38 5.46
C LEU A 52 11.39 -5.68 4.23
N THR A 53 11.90 -4.46 4.35
CA THR A 53 12.46 -3.71 3.22
C THR A 53 13.90 -4.12 2.85
N ARG A 54 14.54 -4.98 3.63
CA ARG A 54 15.88 -5.55 3.31
C ARG A 54 15.85 -6.74 2.36
N PHE A 55 14.71 -7.41 2.24
CA PHE A 55 14.56 -8.58 1.38
C PHE A 55 13.91 -8.20 0.06
N ASP A 56 14.13 -9.02 -0.98
CA ASP A 56 13.46 -8.82 -2.26
C ASP A 56 11.93 -9.04 -2.13
N ALA A 57 11.18 -8.39 -3.00
CA ALA A 57 9.73 -8.38 -2.93
C ALA A 57 9.11 -9.78 -3.03
N ARG A 58 9.73 -10.70 -3.76
CA ARG A 58 9.24 -12.07 -3.92
C ARG A 58 9.40 -12.86 -2.62
N SER A 59 10.54 -12.74 -1.96
CA SER A 59 10.80 -13.37 -0.66
C SER A 59 9.84 -12.84 0.41
N VAL A 60 9.63 -11.53 0.47
CA VAL A 60 8.71 -10.90 1.42
C VAL A 60 7.26 -11.32 1.19
N VAL A 61 6.79 -11.25 -0.06
CA VAL A 61 5.46 -11.76 -0.41
C VAL A 61 5.36 -13.25 -0.10
N GLY A 62 6.46 -14.00 -0.18
CA GLY A 62 6.66 -15.39 0.27
C GLY A 62 6.30 -15.64 1.75
N LEU A 63 6.44 -14.64 2.62
CA LEU A 63 6.09 -14.74 4.04
C LEU A 63 4.60 -14.50 4.31
N PHE A 64 3.91 -13.80 3.41
CA PHE A 64 2.52 -13.43 3.64
C PHE A 64 1.55 -14.59 3.40
N THR A 65 0.47 -14.58 4.18
CA THR A 65 -0.65 -15.52 4.05
C THR A 65 -1.76 -14.94 3.18
N HIS A 66 -1.85 -13.61 3.08
CA HIS A 66 -2.90 -12.90 2.36
C HIS A 66 -2.35 -11.77 1.47
N PRO A 67 -2.99 -11.49 0.31
CA PRO A 67 -2.56 -10.41 -0.58
C PRO A 67 -2.65 -9.03 0.06
N GLU A 68 -3.53 -8.83 1.05
CA GLU A 68 -3.64 -7.54 1.77
C GLU A 68 -2.36 -7.17 2.51
N GLN A 69 -1.62 -8.14 3.06
CA GLN A 69 -0.36 -7.86 3.75
C GLN A 69 0.66 -7.23 2.80
N ALA A 70 0.71 -7.71 1.55
CA ALA A 70 1.55 -7.11 0.51
C ALA A 70 1.07 -5.71 0.11
N ARG A 71 -0.24 -5.45 0.10
CA ARG A 71 -0.78 -4.12 -0.20
C ARG A 71 -0.49 -3.11 0.90
N ILE A 72 -0.63 -3.52 2.16
CA ILE A 72 -0.25 -2.70 3.33
C ILE A 72 1.23 -2.34 3.24
N LEU A 73 2.12 -3.31 3.04
CA LEU A 73 3.54 -3.03 2.93
C LEU A 73 3.85 -2.14 1.72
N ALA A 74 3.29 -2.44 0.54
CA ALA A 74 3.50 -1.62 -0.64
C ALA A 74 3.04 -0.17 -0.42
N ARG A 75 1.92 0.04 0.29
CA ARG A 75 1.46 1.39 0.65
C ARG A 75 2.44 2.08 1.59
N LEU A 76 2.93 1.41 2.62
CA LEU A 76 3.90 2.00 3.56
C LEU A 76 5.21 2.39 2.87
N VAL A 77 5.69 1.56 1.94
CA VAL A 77 6.86 1.86 1.11
C VAL A 77 6.59 3.06 0.20
N ASP A 78 5.43 3.13 -0.46
CA ASP A 78 5.05 4.28 -1.30
C ASP A 78 4.98 5.59 -0.49
N GLU A 79 4.53 5.54 0.76
CA GLU A 79 4.50 6.73 1.63
C GLU A 79 5.90 7.13 2.09
N ARG A 80 6.82 6.17 2.29
CA ARG A 80 8.26 6.48 2.50
C ARG A 80 8.88 7.10 1.24
N ALA A 81 8.51 6.64 0.05
CA ALA A 81 8.95 7.22 -1.22
C ALA A 81 8.55 8.70 -1.32
N ARG A 82 7.29 9.03 -1.00
CA ARG A 82 6.82 10.42 -0.98
C ARG A 82 7.52 11.26 0.06
N LEU A 83 7.84 10.68 1.22
CA LEU A 83 8.63 11.36 2.24
C LEU A 83 10.05 11.65 1.71
N PHE A 84 10.71 10.68 1.06
CA PHE A 84 12.00 10.91 0.42
C PHE A 84 11.92 12.04 -0.64
N GLU A 85 10.91 12.02 -1.50
CA GLU A 85 10.68 13.05 -2.52
C GLU A 85 10.52 14.44 -1.90
N ALA A 86 9.70 14.57 -0.85
CA ALA A 86 9.48 15.83 -0.13
C ALA A 86 10.77 16.41 0.48
N HIS A 87 11.77 15.57 0.75
CA HIS A 87 13.08 15.95 1.26
C HIS A 87 14.18 16.00 0.18
N GLY A 88 13.82 15.94 -1.11
CA GLY A 88 14.75 16.03 -2.24
C GLY A 88 15.59 14.78 -2.49
N ARG A 89 15.25 13.66 -1.84
CA ARG A 89 15.95 12.36 -1.92
C ARG A 89 15.35 11.49 -3.03
N TYR A 90 15.46 11.95 -4.27
CA TYR A 90 14.74 11.35 -5.39
C TYR A 90 15.20 9.93 -5.77
N ALA A 91 16.48 9.60 -5.55
CA ALA A 91 16.99 8.26 -5.84
C ALA A 91 16.33 7.22 -4.91
N GLU A 92 16.30 7.51 -3.62
CA GLU A 92 15.66 6.66 -2.61
C GLU A 92 14.13 6.62 -2.79
N ALA A 93 13.51 7.73 -3.19
CA ALA A 93 12.10 7.75 -3.55
C ALA A 93 11.81 6.79 -4.72
N LEU A 94 12.63 6.82 -5.77
CA LEU A 94 12.46 5.94 -6.93
C LEU A 94 12.66 4.47 -6.55
N GLU A 95 13.68 4.15 -5.76
CA GLU A 95 13.93 2.79 -5.27
C GLU A 95 12.72 2.24 -4.50
N ASP A 96 12.14 3.04 -3.60
CA ASP A 96 10.96 2.66 -2.83
C ASP A 96 9.73 2.50 -3.74
N SER A 97 9.47 3.44 -4.65
CA SER A 97 8.34 3.32 -5.59
C SER A 97 8.45 2.06 -6.46
N VAL A 98 9.65 1.72 -6.92
CA VAL A 98 9.90 0.48 -7.67
C VAL A 98 9.65 -0.73 -6.79
N TYR A 99 10.16 -0.74 -5.56
CA TYR A 99 9.96 -1.84 -4.62
C TYR A 99 8.47 -2.06 -4.27
N ALA A 100 7.70 -0.99 -4.05
CA ALA A 100 6.27 -1.04 -3.85
C ALA A 100 5.54 -1.67 -5.06
N GLY A 101 5.92 -1.29 -6.28
CA GLY A 101 5.42 -1.90 -7.51
C GLY A 101 5.73 -3.40 -7.60
N GLN A 102 6.96 -3.80 -7.25
CA GLN A 102 7.38 -5.20 -7.22
C GLN A 102 6.60 -6.03 -6.18
N LEU A 103 6.32 -5.49 -4.99
CA LEU A 103 5.48 -6.14 -3.98
C LEU A 103 4.09 -6.44 -4.52
N LEU A 104 3.46 -5.48 -5.22
CA LEU A 104 2.15 -5.67 -5.84
C LEU A 104 2.19 -6.69 -6.98
N ALA A 105 3.23 -6.65 -7.82
CA ALA A 105 3.40 -7.62 -8.91
C ALA A 105 3.61 -9.05 -8.37
N CYS A 106 4.47 -9.23 -7.36
CA CYS A 106 4.70 -10.52 -6.71
C CYS A 106 3.43 -11.02 -6.00
N SER A 107 2.69 -10.13 -5.34
CA SER A 107 1.41 -10.46 -4.70
C SER A 107 0.39 -10.98 -5.72
N ARG A 108 0.24 -10.29 -6.86
CA ARG A 108 -0.62 -10.75 -7.97
C ARG A 108 -0.18 -12.10 -8.53
N ALA A 109 1.12 -12.32 -8.69
CA ALA A 109 1.66 -13.58 -9.18
C ALA A 109 1.40 -14.74 -8.20
N ARG A 110 1.49 -14.50 -6.89
CA ARG A 110 1.30 -15.53 -5.86
C ARG A 110 -0.17 -15.82 -5.57
N PHE A 111 -0.95 -14.79 -5.29
CA PHE A 111 -2.32 -14.91 -4.78
C PHE A 111 -3.38 -14.80 -5.88
N GLY A 112 -2.95 -14.54 -7.12
CA GLY A 112 -3.82 -14.17 -8.22
C GLY A 112 -4.24 -12.70 -8.15
N LEU A 113 -4.95 -12.25 -9.18
CA LEU A 113 -5.64 -10.97 -9.11
C LEU A 113 -6.82 -11.14 -8.14
N PRO A 114 -6.97 -10.28 -7.12
CA PRO A 114 -8.24 -10.21 -6.41
C PRO A 114 -9.35 -9.98 -7.44
N ARG A 115 -10.54 -10.51 -7.18
CA ARG A 115 -11.73 -10.24 -7.99
C ARG A 115 -12.26 -8.81 -7.79
N ASP A 116 -11.36 -7.83 -7.67
CA ASP A 116 -11.59 -6.39 -7.77
C ASP A 116 -11.78 -5.94 -9.22
N ALA A 117 -11.98 -6.90 -10.15
CA ALA A 117 -12.62 -6.63 -11.44
C ALA A 117 -13.94 -5.87 -11.25
N ARG A 118 -14.63 -6.04 -10.12
CA ARG A 118 -15.81 -5.22 -9.80
C ARG A 118 -15.51 -3.75 -9.51
N ALA A 119 -14.32 -3.38 -9.02
CA ALA A 119 -13.98 -1.97 -8.84
C ALA A 119 -13.75 -1.31 -10.21
N ALA A 120 -13.14 -2.04 -11.15
CA ALA A 120 -13.07 -1.62 -12.55
C ALA A 120 -14.46 -1.62 -13.22
N ASP A 121 -15.31 -2.63 -12.99
CA ASP A 121 -16.68 -2.69 -13.52
C ASP A 121 -17.61 -1.64 -12.87
N VAL A 122 -17.32 -1.21 -11.64
CA VAL A 122 -18.04 -0.13 -10.93
C VAL A 122 -17.54 1.21 -11.45
N LEU A 123 -16.23 1.39 -11.63
CA LEU A 123 -15.68 2.59 -12.29
C LEU A 123 -16.13 2.70 -13.76
N GLU A 124 -16.25 1.60 -14.51
CA GLU A 124 -16.82 1.60 -15.87
C GLU A 124 -18.31 1.92 -15.88
N ARG A 125 -19.08 1.46 -14.87
CA ARG A 125 -20.50 1.84 -14.71
C ARG A 125 -20.67 3.29 -14.27
N GLU A 126 -19.81 3.79 -13.39
CA GLU A 126 -19.84 5.17 -12.86
C GLU A 126 -19.25 6.19 -13.84
N ALA A 127 -18.31 5.77 -14.70
CA ALA A 127 -17.74 6.63 -15.74
C ALA A 127 -18.77 7.01 -16.81
N GLY A 128 -19.86 6.23 -16.94
CA GLY A 128 -20.90 6.44 -17.93
C GLY A 128 -20.36 6.28 -19.36
N THR A 129 -21.13 5.62 -20.23
CA THR A 129 -20.85 5.76 -21.67
C THR A 129 -20.92 7.25 -22.03
N PRO A 130 -19.89 7.84 -22.65
CA PRO A 130 -19.97 9.22 -23.09
C PRO A 130 -21.22 9.36 -23.95
N SER A 131 -22.14 10.25 -23.53
CA SER A 131 -23.28 10.62 -24.36
C SER A 131 -22.72 11.07 -25.70
N PRO A 132 -23.12 10.46 -26.83
CA PRO A 132 -22.74 11.01 -28.12
C PRO A 132 -23.37 12.41 -28.16
N LEU A 133 -22.53 13.42 -28.34
CA LEU A 133 -22.97 14.78 -28.61
C LEU A 133 -23.89 14.73 -29.83
N GLY A 134 -25.19 14.88 -29.59
CA GLY A 134 -26.26 14.97 -30.58
C GLY A 134 -27.10 16.20 -30.30
#